data_AF-A0A1V5L497-F1
#
_entry.id   AF-A0A1V5L497-F1
#
_cell.length_a   1.000
_cell.length_b   1.000
_cell.length_c   1.000
_cell.angle_alpha   90.00
_cell.angle_beta   90.00
_cell.angle_gamma   90.00
#
_symmetry.space_group_name_H-M   'P 1'
#
loop_
_entity.id
_entity.type
_entity.pdbx_description
1 polymer ?
#
loop_
_entity_poly.entity_id
_entity_poly.type
_entity_poly.pdbx_seq_one_letter_code
_entity_poly.pdbx_strand_id
1 'polypeptide(L)'
;MSESDPKLDADVGTESGAEPATVVAGEPDAEAGGKPRAKRRWWRRWDWKSWLLAACGLVFLAWFLIWGPVGLAEVPANPTFCIRLCHNMQPQYDTWSVSAHNSQICGDCHLPQEPVSRLLWEGYFGARDLWKFYVVGSWEEPIKAKPRTHTFLQDNCMRCHGVMAKVAESSERYCWDCHRGITHRGQDWKTEQAQRRTDDPRN
;
A
#
# COMPACT_ATOMS: atom_id res chain seq x y z
N MET A 1 7.06 -0.36 57.02
CA MET A 1 5.97 -0.74 57.93
C MET A 1 4.95 -1.43 57.04
N SER A 2 4.80 -2.74 56.95
CA SER A 2 5.07 -3.90 57.81
C SER A 2 4.99 -5.11 56.87
N GLU A 3 6.00 -5.96 56.77
CA GLU A 3 6.01 -7.29 57.42
C GLU A 3 4.66 -8.03 57.36
N SER A 4 4.61 -9.16 56.65
CA SER A 4 4.17 -10.46 57.21
C SER A 4 4.20 -11.58 56.15
N ASP A 5 5.07 -12.55 56.40
CA ASP A 5 5.01 -13.92 55.86
C ASP A 5 3.73 -14.66 56.29
N PRO A 6 3.48 -15.83 55.68
CA PRO A 6 3.00 -16.96 56.46
C PRO A 6 3.89 -18.22 56.36
N LYS A 7 4.14 -18.79 57.54
CA LYS A 7 4.59 -20.16 57.88
C LYS A 7 3.83 -21.23 57.07
N LEU A 8 4.40 -22.35 56.62
CA LEU A 8 5.15 -23.44 57.29
C LEU A 8 4.26 -24.29 58.22
N ASP A 9 3.72 -25.37 57.67
CA ASP A 9 3.10 -26.48 58.41
C ASP A 9 4.01 -27.71 58.35
N ALA A 10 4.13 -28.34 59.51
CA ALA A 10 5.00 -29.46 59.81
C ALA A 10 4.21 -30.79 59.87
N ASP A 11 4.87 -31.89 59.54
CA ASP A 11 4.63 -33.25 60.07
C ASP A 11 5.94 -34.03 59.81
N VAL A 12 6.80 -34.30 60.80
CA VAL A 12 6.75 -35.34 61.85
C VAL A 12 6.67 -36.76 61.29
N GLY A 13 7.65 -37.59 61.67
CA GLY A 13 7.54 -39.05 61.64
C GLY A 13 8.74 -39.80 61.04
N THR A 14 9.79 -40.00 61.84
CA THR A 14 10.71 -41.16 61.82
C THR A 14 9.90 -42.47 61.83
N GLU A 15 10.36 -43.66 61.39
CA GLU A 15 11.40 -44.49 62.03
C GLU A 15 11.90 -45.63 61.10
N SER A 16 13.21 -45.92 61.26
CA SER A 16 13.92 -47.22 61.22
C SER A 16 13.42 -48.43 60.42
N GLY A 17 14.34 -49.00 59.62
CA GLY A 17 14.35 -50.42 59.22
C GLY A 17 15.56 -50.77 58.35
N ALA A 18 16.66 -51.19 58.98
CA ALA A 18 17.88 -51.67 58.33
C ALA A 18 17.77 -53.13 57.84
N GLU A 19 18.19 -53.37 56.58
CA GLU A 19 19.10 -54.42 56.05
C GLU A 19 19.01 -55.89 56.54
N PRO A 20 19.28 -56.92 55.68
CA PRO A 20 20.56 -57.00 54.97
C PRO A 20 20.62 -57.63 53.56
N ALA A 21 21.66 -57.17 52.87
CA ALA A 21 22.54 -57.82 51.90
C ALA A 21 22.31 -59.30 51.56
N THR A 22 22.26 -59.57 50.25
CA THR A 22 22.93 -60.73 49.66
C THR A 22 23.86 -60.28 48.54
N VAL A 23 25.15 -60.45 48.82
CA VAL A 23 26.26 -60.35 47.89
C VAL A 23 26.34 -61.68 47.12
N VAL A 24 26.34 -61.62 45.79
CA VAL A 24 26.95 -62.66 44.96
C VAL A 24 27.83 -61.96 43.93
N ALA A 25 29.14 -62.19 44.05
CA ALA A 25 30.16 -61.73 43.12
C ALA A 25 30.31 -62.72 41.95
N GLY A 26 30.65 -62.20 40.77
CA GLY A 26 31.08 -62.98 39.60
C GLY A 26 31.09 -62.17 38.30
N GLU A 27 32.20 -61.45 38.05
CA GLU A 27 32.65 -60.87 36.75
C GLU A 27 32.94 -61.96 35.68
N PRO A 28 33.16 -61.70 34.35
CA PRO A 28 33.71 -60.46 33.75
C PRO A 28 33.11 -59.97 32.40
N ASP A 29 33.40 -58.70 32.12
CA ASP A 29 33.71 -58.02 30.85
C ASP A 29 33.08 -58.49 29.53
N ALA A 30 32.30 -57.60 28.87
CA ALA A 30 32.41 -57.36 27.41
C ALA A 30 31.51 -56.21 26.92
N GLU A 31 32.17 -55.22 26.31
CA GLU A 31 31.74 -54.52 25.10
C GLU A 31 30.60 -53.49 25.22
N ALA A 32 31.03 -52.23 25.32
CA ALA A 32 30.25 -51.03 25.05
C ALA A 32 29.74 -51.00 23.58
N GLY A 33 28.54 -51.53 23.34
CA GLY A 33 27.82 -51.44 22.07
C GLY A 33 26.87 -50.24 21.98
N GLY A 34 27.37 -49.01 22.08
CA GLY A 34 26.56 -47.81 21.86
C GLY A 34 26.13 -47.70 20.39
N LYS A 35 24.87 -48.02 20.08
CA LYS A 35 24.29 -47.77 18.74
C LYS A 35 24.46 -46.28 18.39
N PRO A 36 25.00 -45.91 17.21
CA PRO A 36 25.11 -44.51 16.86
C PRO A 36 23.69 -43.96 16.72
N ARG A 37 23.34 -42.97 17.57
CA ARG A 37 22.11 -42.19 17.39
C ARG A 37 22.21 -41.54 16.01
N ALA A 38 21.48 -42.07 15.05
CA ALA A 38 21.39 -41.50 13.71
C ALA A 38 21.00 -40.02 13.88
N LYS A 39 21.97 -39.12 13.61
CA LYS A 39 21.70 -37.69 13.58
C LYS A 39 20.68 -37.50 12.47
N ARG A 40 19.39 -37.37 12.83
CA ARG A 40 18.32 -37.03 11.90
C ARG A 40 18.71 -35.69 11.27
N ARG A 41 19.33 -35.77 10.11
CA ARG A 41 19.84 -34.64 9.35
C ARG A 41 18.61 -33.87 8.87
N TRP A 42 18.19 -32.83 9.60
CA TRP A 42 16.96 -32.07 9.30
C TRP A 42 16.94 -31.55 7.86
N TRP A 43 18.12 -31.41 7.24
CA TRP A 43 18.36 -30.72 5.98
C TRP A 43 17.89 -31.49 4.75
N ARG A 44 17.35 -32.71 4.94
CA ARG A 44 16.91 -33.59 3.85
C ARG A 44 15.38 -33.75 3.79
N ARG A 45 14.64 -32.69 4.12
CA ARG A 45 13.16 -32.66 4.06
C ARG A 45 12.61 -31.78 2.94
N TRP A 46 13.47 -31.16 2.12
CA TRP A 46 13.05 -30.49 0.91
C TRP A 46 12.93 -31.54 -0.20
N ASP A 47 11.77 -32.20 -0.23
CA ASP A 47 11.41 -33.02 -1.37
C ASP A 47 11.16 -32.13 -2.59
N TRP A 48 11.22 -32.71 -3.80
CA TRP A 48 11.00 -31.99 -5.06
C TRP A 48 9.66 -31.22 -5.08
N LYS A 49 8.68 -31.67 -4.29
CA LYS A 49 7.38 -31.02 -4.10
C LYS A 49 7.51 -29.68 -3.40
N SER A 50 8.35 -29.59 -2.37
CA SER A 50 8.63 -28.35 -1.66
C SER A 50 9.39 -27.35 -2.55
N TRP A 51 10.24 -27.81 -3.49
CA TRP A 51 10.87 -26.94 -4.50
C TRP A 51 9.87 -26.46 -5.56
N LEU A 52 8.96 -27.34 -5.99
CA LEU A 52 7.85 -26.97 -6.88
C LEU A 52 6.92 -25.94 -6.24
N LEU A 53 6.55 -26.11 -4.97
CA LEU A 53 5.71 -25.16 -4.26
C LEU A 53 6.40 -23.80 -4.11
N ALA A 54 7.70 -23.78 -3.79
CA ALA A 54 8.46 -22.55 -3.74
C ALA A 54 8.54 -21.86 -5.11
N ALA A 55 8.74 -22.63 -6.19
CA ALA A 55 8.74 -22.11 -7.56
C ALA A 55 7.36 -21.56 -7.96
N CYS A 56 6.28 -22.28 -7.69
CA CYS A 56 4.91 -21.80 -7.94
C CYS A 56 4.59 -20.55 -7.12
N GLY A 57 5.02 -20.48 -5.86
CA GLY A 57 4.87 -19.30 -5.03
C GLY A 57 5.64 -18.09 -5.59
N LEU A 58 6.86 -18.29 -6.07
CA LEU A 58 7.65 -17.26 -6.75
C LEU A 58 7.01 -16.79 -8.06
N VAL A 59 6.48 -17.72 -8.87
CA VAL A 59 5.77 -17.39 -10.11
C VAL A 59 4.47 -16.64 -9.82
N PHE A 60 3.70 -17.07 -8.82
CA PHE A 60 2.50 -16.36 -8.38
C PHE A 60 2.82 -14.96 -7.85
N LEU A 61 3.87 -14.82 -7.05
CA LEU A 61 4.34 -13.53 -6.55
C LEU A 61 4.77 -12.62 -7.70
N ALA A 62 5.54 -13.14 -8.66
CA ALA A 62 5.95 -12.38 -9.84
C ALA A 62 4.73 -11.97 -10.68
N TRP A 63 3.77 -12.87 -10.90
CA TRP A 63 2.53 -12.57 -11.61
C TRP A 63 1.72 -11.49 -10.86
N PHE A 64 1.56 -11.63 -9.55
CA PHE A 64 0.86 -10.65 -8.72
C PHE A 64 1.55 -9.29 -8.74
N LEU A 65 2.88 -9.24 -8.69
CA LEU A 65 3.64 -7.98 -8.76
C LEU A 65 3.58 -7.32 -10.15
N ILE A 66 3.42 -8.10 -11.22
CA ILE A 66 3.28 -7.56 -12.59
C ILE A 66 1.85 -7.08 -12.84
N TRP A 67 0.84 -7.87 -12.46
CA TRP A 67 -0.55 -7.64 -12.85
C TRP A 67 -1.41 -6.99 -11.76
N GLY A 68 -1.07 -7.19 -10.49
CA GLY A 68 -1.81 -6.65 -9.35
C GLY A 68 -1.71 -5.11 -9.26
N PRO A 69 -0.49 -4.54 -9.15
CA PRO A 69 -0.32 -3.08 -9.05
C PRO A 69 -0.90 -2.32 -10.25
N VAL A 70 -0.78 -2.85 -11.47
CA VAL A 70 -1.27 -2.18 -12.68
C VAL A 70 -2.80 -2.16 -12.72
N GLY A 71 -3.47 -3.26 -12.39
CA GLY A 71 -4.94 -3.30 -12.29
C GLY A 71 -5.48 -2.46 -11.12
N LEU A 72 -4.72 -2.34 -10.03
CA LEU A 72 -5.09 -1.52 -8.88
C LEU A 72 -4.83 -0.02 -9.11
N ALA A 73 -3.89 0.37 -9.97
CA ALA A 73 -3.56 1.76 -10.33
C ALA A 73 -4.68 2.50 -11.10
N GLU A 74 -5.75 1.81 -11.47
CA GLU A 74 -6.93 2.45 -12.08
C GLU A 74 -7.96 2.88 -11.04
N VAL A 75 -7.93 2.30 -9.84
CA VAL A 75 -8.90 2.61 -8.77
C VAL A 75 -8.67 4.02 -8.19
N PRO A 76 -7.44 4.41 -7.79
CA PRO A 76 -7.20 5.72 -7.21
C PRO A 76 -7.33 6.86 -8.22
N ALA A 77 -7.16 6.56 -9.49
CA ALA A 77 -7.31 7.48 -10.61
C ALA A 77 -8.78 7.74 -11.01
N ASN A 78 -9.75 7.02 -10.44
CA ASN A 78 -11.16 7.15 -10.79
C ASN A 78 -11.81 8.41 -10.16
N PRO A 79 -12.65 9.16 -10.89
CA PRO A 79 -13.35 10.35 -10.36
C PRO A 79 -14.12 10.08 -9.06
N THR A 80 -14.75 8.90 -8.96
CA THR A 80 -15.53 8.50 -7.79
C THR A 80 -14.65 8.29 -6.56
N PHE A 81 -13.44 7.76 -6.73
CA PHE A 81 -12.49 7.57 -5.65
C PHE A 81 -12.05 8.92 -5.08
N CYS A 82 -11.73 9.88 -5.94
CA CYS A 82 -11.27 11.22 -5.55
C CYS A 82 -12.29 11.93 -4.63
N ILE A 83 -13.58 11.95 -5.01
CA ILE A 83 -14.61 12.64 -4.20
C ILE A 83 -15.05 11.87 -2.96
N ARG A 84 -14.98 10.53 -2.97
CA ARG A 84 -15.37 9.73 -1.80
C ARG A 84 -14.35 9.87 -0.67
N LEU A 85 -13.08 10.03 -1.01
CA LEU A 85 -12.02 10.20 -0.02
C LEU A 85 -11.84 11.64 0.41
N CYS A 86 -11.88 12.59 -0.53
CA CYS A 86 -11.54 13.98 -0.27
C CYS A 86 -12.64 14.91 -0.80
N HIS A 87 -13.30 15.65 0.11
CA HIS A 87 -14.28 16.66 -0.30
C HIS A 87 -13.63 17.82 -1.09
N ASN A 88 -12.32 18.05 -0.92
CA ASN A 88 -11.59 19.14 -1.56
C ASN A 88 -11.54 19.00 -3.09
N MET A 89 -11.83 17.80 -3.59
CA MET A 89 -11.89 17.47 -5.01
C MET A 89 -13.28 17.65 -5.62
N GLN A 90 -14.29 18.02 -4.82
CA GLN A 90 -15.68 18.16 -5.29
C GLN A 90 -15.81 19.19 -6.44
N PRO A 91 -15.20 20.39 -6.38
CA PRO A 91 -15.34 21.35 -7.49
C PRO A 91 -14.79 20.84 -8.83
N GLN A 92 -13.69 20.08 -8.78
CA GLN A 92 -13.07 19.49 -9.96
C GLN A 92 -13.95 18.38 -10.54
N TYR A 93 -14.57 17.57 -9.68
CA TYR A 93 -15.53 16.55 -10.09
C TYR A 93 -16.80 17.15 -10.70
N ASP A 94 -17.38 18.18 -10.08
CA ASP A 94 -18.61 18.80 -10.55
C ASP A 94 -18.43 19.33 -11.98
N THR A 95 -17.33 20.05 -12.21
CA THR A 95 -16.98 20.55 -13.56
C THR A 95 -16.62 19.44 -14.54
N TRP A 96 -15.95 18.38 -14.09
CA TRP A 96 -15.67 17.21 -14.91
C TRP A 96 -16.97 16.52 -15.37
N SER A 97 -17.95 16.35 -14.46
CA SER A 97 -19.17 15.57 -14.70
C SER A 97 -20.04 16.12 -15.84
N VAL A 98 -19.99 17.44 -16.06
CA VAL A 98 -20.71 18.13 -17.14
C VAL A 98 -19.83 18.46 -18.35
N SER A 99 -18.54 18.10 -18.30
CA SER A 99 -17.59 18.38 -19.38
C SER A 99 -17.70 17.37 -20.52
N ALA A 100 -17.12 17.71 -21.67
CA ALA A 100 -16.97 16.78 -22.79
C ALA A 100 -16.06 15.56 -22.48
N HIS A 101 -15.32 15.59 -21.36
CA HIS A 101 -14.41 14.51 -20.94
C HIS A 101 -14.95 13.70 -19.75
N ASN A 102 -16.24 13.81 -19.44
CA ASN A 102 -16.88 13.10 -18.31
C ASN A 102 -16.90 11.55 -18.46
N SER A 103 -16.48 11.03 -19.61
CA SER A 103 -16.32 9.59 -19.85
C SER A 103 -14.91 9.08 -19.56
N GLN A 104 -13.94 9.96 -19.35
CA GLN A 104 -12.55 9.64 -19.06
C GLN A 104 -12.30 9.65 -17.55
N ILE A 105 -11.38 8.81 -17.07
CA ILE A 105 -11.00 8.85 -15.65
C ILE A 105 -10.04 10.02 -15.40
N CYS A 106 -9.95 10.51 -14.16
CA CYS A 106 -9.09 11.65 -13.83
C CYS A 106 -7.61 11.38 -14.19
N GLY A 107 -7.16 10.14 -13.99
CA GLY A 107 -5.79 9.72 -14.33
C GLY A 107 -5.46 9.79 -15.81
N ASP A 108 -6.43 9.71 -16.72
CA ASP A 108 -6.18 9.76 -18.18
C ASP A 108 -5.60 11.11 -18.62
N CYS A 109 -5.89 12.16 -17.84
CA CYS A 109 -5.38 13.50 -18.03
C CYS A 109 -4.24 13.81 -17.05
N HIS A 110 -4.39 13.46 -15.77
CA HIS A 110 -3.50 13.92 -14.70
C HIS A 110 -2.27 13.04 -14.45
N LEU A 111 -2.24 11.81 -14.97
CA LEU A 111 -1.14 10.86 -14.79
C LEU A 111 -0.45 10.54 -16.12
N PRO A 112 0.85 10.17 -16.08
CA PRO A 112 1.50 9.60 -17.25
C PRO A 112 0.93 8.22 -17.57
N GLN A 113 1.02 7.82 -18.84
CA GLN A 113 0.40 6.57 -19.32
C GLN A 113 1.35 5.37 -19.36
N GLU A 114 2.66 5.62 -19.27
CA GLU A 114 3.65 4.55 -19.14
C GLU A 114 3.45 3.82 -17.81
N PRO A 115 3.24 2.48 -17.78
CA PRO A 115 2.76 1.77 -16.59
C PRO A 115 3.61 2.00 -15.33
N VAL A 116 4.94 1.97 -15.47
CA VAL A 116 5.87 2.20 -14.36
C VAL A 116 5.81 3.65 -13.89
N SER A 117 5.81 4.60 -14.83
CA SER A 117 5.72 6.03 -14.52
C SER A 117 4.38 6.36 -13.87
N ARG A 118 3.29 5.77 -14.36
CA ARG A 118 1.94 5.95 -13.82
C ARG A 118 1.91 5.57 -12.34
N LEU A 119 2.33 4.36 -12.02
CA LEU A 119 2.33 3.84 -10.66
C LEU A 119 3.18 4.71 -9.72
N LEU A 120 4.36 5.14 -10.16
CA LEU A 120 5.25 6.00 -9.38
C LEU A 120 4.63 7.38 -9.09
N TRP A 121 4.09 8.04 -10.12
CA TRP A 121 3.53 9.38 -9.98
C TRP A 121 2.18 9.39 -9.27
N GLU A 122 1.37 8.36 -9.47
CA GLU A 122 0.12 8.16 -8.73
C GLU A 122 0.39 8.00 -7.23
N GLY A 123 1.33 7.11 -6.88
CA GLY A 123 1.74 6.93 -5.49
C GLY A 123 2.33 8.19 -4.87
N TYR A 124 3.19 8.90 -5.60
CA TYR A 124 3.79 10.16 -5.14
C TYR A 124 2.75 11.27 -4.93
N PHE A 125 1.84 11.48 -5.89
CA PHE A 125 0.79 12.50 -5.76
C PHE A 125 -0.20 12.15 -4.65
N GLY A 126 -0.64 10.89 -4.59
CA GLY A 126 -1.54 10.42 -3.52
C GLY A 126 -0.94 10.60 -2.14
N ALA A 127 0.32 10.19 -1.92
CA ALA A 127 1.01 10.36 -0.65
C ALA A 127 1.21 11.84 -0.27
N ARG A 128 1.58 12.69 -1.25
CA ARG A 128 1.73 14.13 -1.04
C ARG A 128 0.39 14.77 -0.63
N ASP A 129 -0.69 14.40 -1.28
CA ASP A 129 -2.00 15.00 -1.06
C ASP A 129 -2.60 14.52 0.27
N LEU A 130 -2.47 13.23 0.59
CA LEU A 130 -2.78 12.68 1.92
C LEU A 130 -2.04 13.43 3.03
N TRP A 131 -0.72 13.64 2.87
CA TRP A 131 0.08 14.38 3.84
C TRP A 131 -0.42 15.82 4.02
N LYS A 132 -0.68 16.53 2.91
CA LYS A 132 -1.17 17.91 2.96
C LYS A 132 -2.55 18.04 3.60
N PHE A 133 -3.48 17.15 3.26
CA PHE A 133 -4.85 17.25 3.71
C PHE A 133 -5.05 16.73 5.14
N TYR A 134 -4.43 15.60 5.51
CA TYR A 134 -4.67 14.96 6.81
C TYR A 134 -3.60 15.25 7.86
N VAL A 135 -2.35 15.48 7.47
CA VAL A 135 -1.26 15.70 8.44
C VAL A 135 -0.99 17.18 8.64
N VAL A 136 -0.82 17.93 7.55
CA VAL A 136 -0.56 19.37 7.62
C VAL A 136 -1.85 20.17 7.80
N GLY A 137 -2.95 19.71 7.20
CA GLY A 137 -4.22 20.45 7.20
C GLY A 137 -4.15 21.77 6.42
N SER A 138 -3.27 21.87 5.42
CA SER A 138 -3.06 23.10 4.66
C SER A 138 -2.88 22.82 3.18
N TRP A 139 -3.64 23.55 2.36
CA TRP A 139 -3.60 23.46 0.90
C TRP A 139 -3.88 24.82 0.25
N GLU A 140 -3.44 24.94 -1.01
CA GLU A 140 -3.67 26.14 -1.81
C GLU A 140 -5.10 26.14 -2.36
N GLU A 141 -5.81 27.25 -2.19
CA GLU A 141 -7.11 27.49 -2.84
C GLU A 141 -6.99 28.71 -3.77
N PRO A 142 -7.28 28.56 -5.09
CA PRO A 142 -7.77 27.35 -5.73
C PRO A 142 -6.66 26.30 -5.83
N ILE A 143 -7.02 25.02 -5.76
CA ILE A 143 -6.07 23.93 -6.03
C ILE A 143 -5.54 24.09 -7.47
N LYS A 144 -4.22 24.21 -7.60
CA LYS A 144 -3.54 24.37 -8.89
C LYS A 144 -2.66 23.17 -9.20
N ALA A 145 -2.73 22.72 -10.45
CA ALA A 145 -1.76 21.79 -10.99
C ALA A 145 -0.34 22.38 -10.89
N LYS A 146 0.64 21.52 -10.59
CA LYS A 146 2.05 21.91 -10.54
C LYS A 146 2.68 21.71 -11.93
N PRO A 147 3.83 22.32 -12.24
CA PRO A 147 4.46 22.24 -13.56
C PRO A 147 4.62 20.82 -14.09
N ARG A 148 4.94 19.86 -13.22
CA ARG A 148 5.02 18.45 -13.60
C ARG A 148 3.68 17.89 -14.12
N THR A 149 2.58 18.22 -13.46
CA THR A 149 1.24 17.82 -13.92
C THR A 149 0.88 18.51 -15.24
N HIS A 150 1.34 19.75 -15.49
CA HIS A 150 1.15 20.40 -16.79
C HIS A 150 1.80 19.60 -17.92
N THR A 151 3.00 19.03 -17.71
CA THR A 151 3.63 18.17 -18.73
C THR A 151 2.77 16.96 -19.06
N PHE A 152 2.24 16.28 -18.04
CA PHE A 152 1.34 15.14 -18.25
C PHE A 152 0.04 15.53 -18.97
N LEU A 153 -0.57 16.64 -18.55
CA LEU A 153 -1.79 17.14 -19.18
C LEU A 153 -1.56 17.43 -20.67
N GLN A 154 -0.48 18.14 -21.00
CA GLN A 154 -0.14 18.45 -22.38
C GLN A 154 0.10 17.17 -23.18
N ASP A 155 0.92 16.25 -22.69
CA ASP A 155 1.21 14.97 -23.36
C ASP A 155 -0.06 14.15 -23.59
N ASN A 156 -0.98 14.13 -22.62
CA ASN A 156 -2.25 13.41 -22.71
C ASN A 156 -3.24 14.07 -23.69
N CYS A 157 -3.26 15.42 -23.79
CA CYS A 157 -3.99 16.11 -24.85
C CYS A 157 -3.48 15.64 -26.22
N MET A 158 -2.15 15.64 -26.42
CA MET A 158 -1.54 15.21 -27.69
C MET A 158 -1.80 13.74 -27.99
N ARG A 159 -1.79 12.88 -26.98
CA ARG A 159 -2.03 11.44 -27.12
C ARG A 159 -3.42 11.12 -27.66
N CYS A 160 -4.46 11.75 -27.11
CA CYS A 160 -5.85 11.46 -27.50
C CYS A 160 -6.30 12.26 -28.72
N HIS A 161 -5.89 13.51 -28.86
CA HIS A 161 -6.27 14.35 -30.00
C HIS A 161 -5.32 14.24 -31.20
N GLY A 162 -4.16 13.58 -31.01
CA GLY A 162 -3.25 13.17 -32.06
C GLY A 162 -2.90 14.29 -33.04
N VAL A 163 -3.16 14.04 -34.32
CA VAL A 163 -2.81 14.95 -35.43
C VAL A 163 -3.47 16.33 -35.26
N MET A 164 -4.71 16.40 -34.76
CA MET A 164 -5.42 17.68 -34.58
C MET A 164 -4.71 18.56 -33.56
N ALA A 165 -4.27 17.97 -32.44
CA ALA A 165 -3.53 18.72 -31.43
C ALA A 165 -2.12 19.07 -31.92
N LYS A 166 -1.48 18.19 -32.72
CA LYS A 166 -0.15 18.43 -33.29
C LYS A 166 -0.09 19.64 -34.21
N VAL A 167 -1.14 19.91 -34.97
CA VAL A 167 -1.24 21.12 -35.82
C VAL A 167 -1.33 22.40 -34.97
N ALA A 168 -1.90 22.30 -33.77
CA ALA A 168 -2.02 23.40 -32.82
C ALA A 168 -0.89 23.41 -31.76
N GLU A 169 0.11 22.54 -31.89
CA GLU A 169 1.20 22.41 -30.93
C GLU A 169 2.06 23.67 -30.93
N SER A 170 2.37 24.17 -29.74
CA SER A 170 3.19 25.36 -29.54
C SER A 170 4.11 25.12 -28.35
N SER A 171 5.37 25.58 -28.47
CA SER A 171 6.30 25.60 -27.33
C SER A 171 5.98 26.70 -26.32
N GLU A 172 5.10 27.65 -26.67
CA GLU A 172 4.80 28.83 -25.85
C GLU A 172 3.45 28.75 -25.14
N ARG A 173 2.57 27.82 -25.55
CA ARG A 173 1.20 27.71 -25.06
C ARG A 173 0.81 26.27 -24.84
N TYR A 174 -0.03 26.07 -23.82
CA TYR A 174 -0.67 24.81 -23.58
C TYR A 174 -2.04 24.73 -24.26
N CYS A 175 -2.52 23.52 -24.52
CA CYS A 175 -3.83 23.30 -25.13
C CYS A 175 -4.96 24.07 -24.40
N TRP A 176 -4.91 24.10 -23.07
CA TRP A 176 -5.91 24.75 -22.24
C TRP A 176 -5.88 26.29 -22.25
N ASP A 177 -4.84 26.92 -22.78
CA ASP A 177 -4.79 28.39 -22.88
C ASP A 177 -5.86 28.92 -23.86
N CYS A 178 -6.18 28.10 -24.88
CA CYS A 178 -7.31 28.29 -25.79
C CYS A 178 -8.53 27.48 -25.34
N HIS A 179 -8.36 26.22 -24.94
CA HIS A 179 -9.44 25.34 -24.48
C HIS A 179 -9.77 25.56 -22.99
N ARG A 180 -10.10 26.81 -22.62
CA ARG A 180 -10.21 27.24 -21.21
C ARG A 180 -11.23 26.47 -20.37
N GLY A 181 -12.30 25.99 -21.02
CA GLY A 181 -13.35 25.18 -20.38
C GLY A 181 -12.88 23.83 -19.84
N ILE A 182 -11.68 23.36 -20.20
CA ILE A 182 -11.15 22.08 -19.70
C ILE A 182 -10.44 22.20 -18.35
N THR A 183 -10.13 23.42 -17.88
CA THR A 183 -9.27 23.64 -16.70
C THR A 183 -9.97 23.46 -15.35
N HIS A 184 -11.09 22.75 -15.29
CA HIS A 184 -11.97 22.65 -14.11
C HIS A 184 -12.38 24.01 -13.51
N ARG A 185 -12.15 25.10 -14.26
CA ARG A 185 -12.54 26.45 -13.91
C ARG A 185 -13.53 26.92 -14.95
N GLY A 186 -14.83 26.77 -14.63
CA GLY A 186 -15.81 27.72 -15.12
C GLY A 186 -15.39 29.14 -14.72
N GLN A 187 -15.86 30.16 -15.43
CA GLN A 187 -15.46 31.57 -15.23
C GLN A 187 -15.86 32.18 -13.86
N ASP A 188 -16.31 31.36 -12.93
CA ASP A 188 -17.09 31.67 -11.73
C ASP A 188 -16.60 30.91 -10.48
N TRP A 189 -15.46 30.22 -10.55
CA TRP A 189 -14.93 29.39 -9.46
C TRP A 189 -14.81 30.12 -8.10
N LYS A 190 -14.48 31.42 -8.09
CA LYS A 190 -14.34 32.18 -6.83
C LYS A 190 -15.66 32.39 -6.11
N THR A 191 -16.72 32.65 -6.87
CA THR A 191 -18.08 32.88 -6.35
C THR A 191 -18.72 31.58 -5.88
N GLU A 192 -18.62 30.53 -6.69
CA GLU A 192 -19.21 29.24 -6.33
C GLU A 192 -18.46 28.51 -5.20
N GLN A 193 -17.13 28.63 -5.13
CA GLN A 193 -16.35 27.96 -4.08
C GLN A 193 -16.49 28.69 -2.72
N ALA A 194 -16.68 30.01 -2.74
CA ALA A 194 -17.01 30.77 -1.54
C ALA A 194 -18.40 30.38 -0.98
N GLN A 195 -19.40 30.21 -1.85
CA GLN A 195 -20.73 29.73 -1.46
C GLN A 195 -20.69 28.26 -0.97
N ARG A 196 -19.97 27.36 -1.64
CA ARG A 196 -19.84 25.98 -1.17
C ARG A 196 -19.14 25.86 0.19
N ARG A 197 -18.21 26.76 0.52
CA ARG A 197 -17.55 26.79 1.84
C ARG A 197 -18.49 27.23 2.96
N THR A 198 -19.42 28.15 2.69
CA THR A 198 -20.43 28.54 3.68
C THR A 198 -21.49 27.46 3.89
N ASP A 199 -21.70 26.63 2.88
CA ASP A 199 -22.77 25.64 2.86
C ASP A 199 -22.30 24.23 3.29
N ASP A 200 -20.98 23.97 3.45
CA ASP A 200 -20.46 22.69 3.93
C ASP A 200 -20.63 22.57 5.46
N PRO A 201 -21.49 21.67 5.97
CA PRO A 201 -21.73 21.51 7.40
C PRO A 201 -20.52 20.95 8.20
N ARG A 202 -19.41 20.63 7.52
CA ARG A 202 -18.17 20.12 8.15
C ARG A 202 -17.11 21.20 8.36
N ASN A 203 -17.36 22.43 7.92
CA ASN A 203 -16.41 23.54 7.99
C ASN A 203 -16.75 24.54 9.09
#